data_AF-A0A6L5Y8G6-F1
#
_entry.id   AF-A0A6L5Y8G6-F1
#
_cell.length_a   1.000
_cell.length_b   1.000
_cell.length_c   1.000
_cell.angle_alpha   90.00
_cell.angle_beta   90.00
_cell.angle_gamma   90.00
#
_symmetry.space_group_name_H-M   'P 1'
#
loop_
_entity.id
_entity.type
_entity.pdbx_description
1 polymer ?
#
loop_
_entity_poly.entity_id
_entity_poly.type
_entity_poly.pdbx_seq_one_letter_code
_entity_poly.pdbx_strand_id
1 'polypeptide(L)'
;MPFKIIRHDITKVKADAIVNTANPEPCFGSGTDAAIYKAAGEEKLLAERRKIGRIALGEAAVTAAFGLSAKYIIHTVGPAWIDGYHGEFDILRSCYRKSLLLADQLGCESIAFPLIATGVYGFPKDKALDIALSVIRQHLEDSDLNVTLVVFGRSSYQIATGLSEQIEEYIDENYIAEQTAAEYGGAGGLSETMRRRRLRERERFFGSMLNQVMPEETDDMVMSSAEPMADVRESAMSLEDAVNNLGESFQKRLLRMIDERGMTDPEVYKRANVDRKLFSKIRCSEDYIPKKKTIVALAIALKLNLDDTRDLLASAGLALTNNSKSDVIVSFCLENDIYDIFEVNALLFKFGQPTLG
;
A
#
# COMPACT_ATOMS: atom_id res chain seq x y z
N MET A 1 11.04 -7.89 -0.31
CA MET A 1 10.52 -6.82 0.56
C MET A 1 11.64 -6.30 1.46
N PRO A 2 12.51 -5.42 0.94
CA PRO A 2 13.43 -4.66 1.77
C PRO A 2 12.70 -3.79 2.82
N PHE A 3 11.43 -3.39 2.59
CA PHE A 3 10.60 -2.71 3.60
C PHE A 3 9.34 -3.50 3.98
N LYS A 4 8.92 -3.41 5.25
CA LYS A 4 7.61 -3.89 5.74
C LYS A 4 7.13 -3.11 6.97
N ILE A 5 5.81 -2.94 7.11
CA ILE A 5 5.15 -2.39 8.31
C ILE A 5 4.41 -3.54 9.02
N ILE A 6 4.57 -3.67 10.35
CA ILE A 6 3.93 -4.73 11.15
C ILE A 6 3.33 -4.20 12.46
N ARG A 7 2.23 -4.82 12.93
CA ARG A 7 1.67 -4.61 14.27
C ARG A 7 2.27 -5.65 15.22
N HIS A 8 3.24 -5.27 16.05
CA HIS A 8 3.98 -6.22 16.91
C HIS A 8 4.63 -5.55 18.14
N ASP A 9 5.08 -6.37 19.09
CA ASP A 9 6.08 -6.00 20.10
C ASP A 9 7.48 -6.05 19.45
N ILE A 10 8.20 -4.92 19.44
CA ILE A 10 9.54 -4.79 18.85
C ILE A 10 10.58 -5.70 19.53
N THR A 11 10.42 -6.00 20.83
CA THR A 11 11.33 -6.89 21.57
C THR A 11 11.27 -8.35 21.13
N LYS A 12 10.29 -8.69 20.28
CA LYS A 12 10.06 -10.03 19.71
C LYS A 12 10.31 -10.08 18.19
N VAL A 13 10.72 -8.99 17.58
CA VAL A 13 11.02 -8.94 16.14
C VAL A 13 12.41 -9.53 15.89
N LYS A 14 12.49 -10.45 14.91
CA LYS A 14 13.76 -10.97 14.41
C LYS A 14 14.37 -9.96 13.42
N ALA A 15 15.39 -9.26 13.88
CA ALA A 15 16.26 -8.37 13.11
C ALA A 15 17.66 -8.36 13.76
N ASP A 16 18.70 -7.98 13.01
CA ASP A 16 20.07 -7.87 13.54
C ASP A 16 20.21 -6.68 14.50
N ALA A 17 19.57 -5.57 14.16
CA ALA A 17 19.46 -4.39 15.01
C ALA A 17 17.99 -4.10 15.36
N ILE A 18 17.73 -3.70 16.60
CA ILE A 18 16.48 -2.99 16.95
C ILE A 18 16.78 -1.56 17.40
N VAL A 19 15.89 -0.64 17.10
CA VAL A 19 16.03 0.77 17.46
C VAL A 19 15.25 1.07 18.74
N ASN A 20 15.90 1.75 19.67
CA ASN A 20 15.30 2.22 20.91
C ASN A 20 15.08 3.73 20.87
N THR A 21 13.88 4.18 21.25
CA THR A 21 13.54 5.58 21.54
C THR A 21 14.10 5.97 22.91
N ALA A 22 15.41 6.18 22.98
CA ALA A 22 16.12 6.43 24.22
C ALA A 22 15.92 7.87 24.73
N ASN A 23 16.07 8.06 26.03
CA ASN A 23 16.27 9.39 26.63
C ASN A 23 17.72 9.86 26.42
N PRO A 24 18.01 11.19 26.50
CA PRO A 24 19.36 11.72 26.36
C PRO A 24 20.34 11.10 27.36
N GLU A 25 20.00 11.16 28.63
CA GLU A 25 20.80 10.60 29.73
C GLU A 25 20.55 9.09 29.91
N PRO A 26 21.53 8.34 30.44
CA PRO A 26 21.38 6.92 30.71
C PRO A 26 20.49 6.66 31.94
N CYS A 27 19.19 6.61 31.71
CA CYS A 27 18.14 6.29 32.69
C CYS A 27 17.19 5.20 32.18
N PHE A 28 16.33 4.70 33.07
CA PHE A 28 15.15 3.92 32.68
C PHE A 28 14.01 4.87 32.31
N GLY A 29 13.54 4.77 31.06
CA GLY A 29 12.37 5.51 30.57
C GLY A 29 11.06 4.73 30.76
N SER A 30 10.15 4.90 29.80
CA SER A 30 8.84 4.25 29.76
C SER A 30 8.48 3.84 28.32
N GLY A 31 7.39 3.10 28.15
CA GLY A 31 6.97 2.62 26.82
C GLY A 31 8.01 1.69 26.19
N THR A 32 8.38 1.98 24.93
CA THR A 32 9.33 1.18 24.14
C THR A 32 10.69 1.04 24.83
N ASP A 33 11.20 2.10 25.48
CA ASP A 33 12.48 2.08 26.18
C ASP A 33 12.48 1.08 27.33
N ALA A 34 11.49 1.18 28.23
CA ALA A 34 11.32 0.22 29.33
C ALA A 34 11.10 -1.22 28.83
N ALA A 35 10.38 -1.43 27.73
CA ALA A 35 10.20 -2.75 27.13
C ALA A 35 11.55 -3.34 26.64
N ILE A 36 12.37 -2.54 25.96
CA ILE A 36 13.69 -2.95 25.46
C ILE A 36 14.66 -3.22 26.62
N TYR A 37 14.73 -2.34 27.63
CA TYR A 37 15.54 -2.57 28.83
C TYR A 37 15.14 -3.87 29.55
N LYS A 38 13.84 -4.11 29.76
CA LYS A 38 13.33 -5.31 30.41
C LYS A 38 13.61 -6.59 29.63
N ALA A 39 13.56 -6.54 28.29
CA ALA A 39 13.84 -7.68 27.43
C ALA A 39 15.35 -7.96 27.25
N ALA A 40 16.19 -6.92 27.23
CA ALA A 40 17.64 -7.06 27.14
C ALA A 40 18.28 -7.50 28.48
N GLY A 41 17.74 -7.03 29.60
CA GLY A 41 18.32 -7.18 30.94
C GLY A 41 18.76 -5.82 31.48
N GLU A 42 17.92 -5.27 32.35
CA GLU A 42 17.91 -3.84 32.74
C GLU A 42 19.26 -3.32 33.21
N GLU A 43 19.91 -4.01 34.15
CA GLU A 43 21.22 -3.62 34.71
C GLU A 43 22.35 -3.63 33.66
N LYS A 44 22.37 -4.64 32.78
CA LYS A 44 23.43 -4.82 31.77
C LYS A 44 23.34 -3.75 30.69
N LEU A 45 22.13 -3.49 30.19
CA LEU A 45 21.93 -2.46 29.19
C LEU A 45 22.22 -1.06 29.76
N LEU A 46 21.84 -0.81 31.03
CA LEU A 46 22.11 0.47 31.69
C LEU A 46 23.61 0.67 31.95
N ALA A 47 24.35 -0.39 32.26
CA ALA A 47 25.80 -0.33 32.42
C ALA A 47 26.51 0.12 31.12
N GLU A 48 26.11 -0.40 29.95
CA GLU A 48 26.67 0.06 28.67
C GLU A 48 26.18 1.46 28.28
N ARG A 49 24.87 1.78 28.45
CA ARG A 49 24.35 3.13 28.20
C ARG A 49 25.05 4.19 29.05
N ARG A 50 25.50 3.85 30.27
CA ARG A 50 26.33 4.72 31.13
C ARG A 50 27.75 4.95 30.61
N LYS A 51 28.37 3.98 29.91
CA LYS A 51 29.68 4.18 29.25
C LYS A 51 29.57 5.11 28.04
N ILE A 52 28.44 5.05 27.33
CA ILE A 52 28.12 5.96 26.22
C ILE A 52 27.86 7.39 26.73
N GLY A 53 27.25 7.53 27.92
CA GLY A 53 26.93 8.83 28.51
C GLY A 53 25.71 9.49 27.85
N ARG A 54 25.76 10.80 27.62
CA ARG A 54 24.66 11.56 27.03
C ARG A 54 24.61 11.38 25.51
N ILE A 55 23.44 11.01 24.98
CA ILE A 55 23.14 11.04 23.54
C ILE A 55 22.37 12.35 23.26
N ALA A 56 22.75 13.09 22.22
CA ALA A 56 22.07 14.33 21.84
C ALA A 56 20.82 14.08 20.97
N LEU A 57 19.94 15.08 20.86
CA LEU A 57 18.74 15.01 20.02
C LEU A 57 19.14 14.72 18.57
N GLY A 58 18.50 13.73 17.95
CA GLY A 58 18.78 13.33 16.56
C GLY A 58 20.05 12.50 16.38
N GLU A 59 20.82 12.24 17.45
CA GLU A 59 21.97 11.32 17.41
C GLU A 59 21.56 9.87 17.68
N ALA A 60 22.46 8.94 17.38
CA ALA A 60 22.29 7.52 17.65
C ALA A 60 23.60 6.89 18.18
N ALA A 61 23.49 5.92 19.08
CA ALA A 61 24.62 5.16 19.63
C ALA A 61 24.25 3.68 19.85
N VAL A 62 25.23 2.80 19.94
CA VAL A 62 25.02 1.34 19.82
C VAL A 62 25.44 0.58 21.09
N THR A 63 24.65 -0.40 21.49
CA THR A 63 25.04 -1.45 22.46
C THR A 63 24.80 -2.84 21.88
N ALA A 64 25.36 -3.88 22.51
CA ALA A 64 24.86 -5.24 22.33
C ALA A 64 23.39 -5.35 22.80
N ALA A 65 22.64 -6.33 22.28
CA ALA A 65 21.21 -6.50 22.60
C ALA A 65 20.92 -7.48 23.77
N PHE A 66 21.94 -8.14 24.32
CA PHE A 66 21.88 -8.99 25.52
C PHE A 66 20.81 -10.10 25.46
N GLY A 67 19.70 -9.98 26.19
CA GLY A 67 18.62 -10.97 26.26
C GLY A 67 17.64 -10.98 25.07
N LEU A 68 17.78 -10.03 24.13
CA LEU A 68 17.00 -9.99 22.89
C LEU A 68 17.53 -10.97 21.84
N SER A 69 16.71 -11.31 20.85
CA SER A 69 17.14 -12.10 19.67
C SER A 69 17.92 -11.32 18.62
N ALA A 70 18.16 -10.02 18.84
CA ALA A 70 18.98 -9.17 17.99
C ALA A 70 20.47 -9.26 18.37
N LYS A 71 21.34 -8.74 17.51
CA LYS A 71 22.77 -8.54 17.81
C LYS A 71 22.97 -7.20 18.54
N TYR A 72 22.31 -6.15 18.06
CA TYR A 72 22.52 -4.76 18.48
C TYR A 72 21.23 -4.05 18.91
N ILE A 73 21.36 -3.10 19.84
CA ILE A 73 20.37 -2.05 20.08
C ILE A 73 20.98 -0.72 19.63
N ILE A 74 20.27 -0.01 18.77
CA ILE A 74 20.62 1.35 18.35
C ILE A 74 19.73 2.32 19.12
N HIS A 75 20.31 3.02 20.08
CA HIS A 75 19.63 4.02 20.92
C HIS A 75 19.66 5.37 20.22
N THR A 76 18.50 5.91 19.85
CA THR A 76 18.38 7.26 19.28
C THR A 76 17.38 8.11 20.04
N VAL A 77 17.64 9.41 20.13
CA VAL A 77 16.87 10.35 20.96
C VAL A 77 16.05 11.27 20.06
N GLY A 78 14.75 10.97 19.95
CA GLY A 78 13.80 11.80 19.20
C GLY A 78 13.52 13.14 19.89
N PRO A 79 12.89 14.10 19.19
CA PRO A 79 12.43 15.35 19.78
C PRO A 79 11.13 15.14 20.57
N ALA A 80 10.91 15.96 21.60
CA ALA A 80 9.56 16.22 22.09
C ALA A 80 8.86 17.19 21.14
N TRP A 81 7.60 16.92 20.79
CA TRP A 81 6.81 17.78 19.93
C TRP A 81 6.31 19.01 20.68
N ILE A 82 6.45 20.18 20.07
CA ILE A 82 5.88 21.44 20.55
C ILE A 82 4.85 21.92 19.52
N ASP A 83 5.32 22.29 18.34
CA ASP A 83 4.53 22.85 17.24
C ASP A 83 5.07 22.54 15.84
N GLY A 84 6.32 22.06 15.74
CA GLY A 84 7.02 21.78 14.48
C GLY A 84 7.99 22.87 14.03
N TYR A 85 8.08 24.01 14.73
CA TYR A 85 8.95 25.14 14.37
C TYR A 85 10.29 25.16 15.15
N HIS A 86 10.51 24.18 16.03
CA HIS A 86 11.74 24.02 16.82
C HIS A 86 12.73 23.00 16.22
N GLY A 87 12.52 22.62 14.95
CA GLY A 87 13.37 21.68 14.22
C GLY A 87 13.04 20.21 14.47
N GLU A 88 11.88 19.91 15.06
CA GLU A 88 11.50 18.53 15.44
C GLU A 88 11.49 17.59 14.22
N PHE A 89 11.06 18.06 13.04
CA PHE A 89 11.08 17.28 11.80
C PHE A 89 12.49 16.81 11.42
N ASP A 90 13.51 17.67 11.55
CA ASP A 90 14.89 17.35 11.14
C ASP A 90 15.64 16.52 12.18
N ILE A 91 15.33 16.74 13.47
CA ILE A 91 15.78 15.86 14.55
C ILE A 91 15.24 14.44 14.32
N LEU A 92 13.95 14.29 14.00
CA LEU A 92 13.33 12.99 13.74
C LEU A 92 13.88 12.34 12.46
N ARG A 93 14.11 13.10 11.38
CA ARG A 93 14.82 12.61 10.18
C ARG A 93 16.23 12.11 10.53
N SER A 94 16.97 12.85 11.37
CA SER A 94 18.32 12.46 11.81
C SER A 94 18.31 11.14 12.61
N CYS A 95 17.32 10.92 13.49
CA CYS A 95 17.15 9.65 14.20
C CYS A 95 17.09 8.45 13.24
N TYR A 96 16.24 8.52 12.21
CA TYR A 96 16.14 7.45 11.21
C TYR A 96 17.44 7.33 10.40
N ARG A 97 17.94 8.43 9.81
CA ARG A 97 19.15 8.41 8.96
C ARG A 97 20.38 7.84 9.67
N LYS A 98 20.66 8.26 10.90
CA LYS A 98 21.85 7.79 11.65
C LYS A 98 21.68 6.36 12.15
N SER A 99 20.46 5.94 12.50
CA SER A 99 20.20 4.55 12.88
C SER A 99 20.35 3.58 11.71
N LEU A 100 19.95 3.99 10.50
CA LEU A 100 20.17 3.23 9.27
C LEU A 100 21.67 3.13 8.93
N LEU A 101 22.39 4.26 8.91
CA LEU A 101 23.84 4.29 8.65
C LEU A 101 24.65 3.44 9.66
N LEU A 102 24.25 3.41 10.93
CA LEU A 102 24.88 2.54 11.93
C LEU A 102 24.59 1.04 11.66
N ALA A 103 23.43 0.69 11.12
CA ALA A 103 23.12 -0.70 10.77
C ALA A 103 24.02 -1.21 9.63
N ASP A 104 24.19 -0.42 8.57
CA ASP A 104 25.12 -0.71 7.47
C ASP A 104 26.56 -0.85 7.98
N GLN A 105 27.03 0.10 8.81
CA GLN A 105 28.38 0.07 9.40
C GLN A 105 28.65 -1.15 10.29
N LEU A 106 27.60 -1.75 10.87
CA LEU A 106 27.67 -2.97 11.66
C LEU A 106 27.49 -4.26 10.82
N GLY A 107 27.29 -4.15 9.51
CA GLY A 107 27.02 -5.30 8.63
C GLY A 107 25.71 -6.01 8.97
N CYS A 108 24.67 -5.26 9.34
CA CYS A 108 23.33 -5.82 9.58
C CYS A 108 22.62 -6.15 8.27
N GLU A 109 21.99 -7.32 8.16
CA GLU A 109 21.10 -7.64 7.03
C GLU A 109 19.69 -7.08 7.26
N SER A 110 19.35 -6.75 8.52
CA SER A 110 18.01 -6.37 8.95
C SER A 110 17.97 -5.44 10.17
N ILE A 111 17.01 -4.50 10.16
CA ILE A 111 16.76 -3.55 11.26
C ILE A 111 15.26 -3.41 11.56
N ALA A 112 14.90 -3.25 12.83
CA ALA A 112 13.54 -2.93 13.27
C ALA A 112 13.45 -1.57 13.98
N PHE A 113 12.56 -0.71 13.49
CA PHE A 113 12.25 0.61 14.03
C PHE A 113 10.90 0.61 14.75
N PRO A 114 10.76 1.27 15.91
CA PRO A 114 9.47 1.75 16.39
C PRO A 114 9.08 3.02 15.62
N LEU A 115 7.82 3.46 15.74
CA LEU A 115 7.44 4.81 15.27
C LEU A 115 7.93 5.87 16.27
N ILE A 116 9.14 6.39 16.03
CA ILE A 116 9.91 7.26 16.95
C ILE A 116 9.12 8.52 17.35
N ALA A 117 9.30 8.98 18.60
CA ALA A 117 8.70 10.17 19.22
C ALA A 117 7.15 10.22 19.35
N THR A 118 6.41 9.28 18.76
CA THR A 118 4.93 9.28 18.77
C THR A 118 4.25 8.76 20.06
N GLY A 119 5.06 8.47 21.08
CA GLY A 119 4.60 8.06 22.42
C GLY A 119 4.51 9.26 23.37
N VAL A 120 5.23 9.18 24.50
CA VAL A 120 5.29 10.26 25.53
C VAL A 120 5.75 11.61 24.96
N TYR A 121 6.54 11.59 23.88
CA TYR A 121 7.06 12.80 23.22
C TYR A 121 6.04 13.47 22.28
N GLY A 122 4.84 12.91 22.11
CA GLY A 122 3.68 13.60 21.52
C GLY A 122 3.70 13.87 20.02
N PHE A 123 4.70 13.36 19.27
CA PHE A 123 4.84 13.67 17.84
C PHE A 123 3.62 13.18 17.02
N PRO A 124 3.01 14.02 16.16
CA PRO A 124 1.92 13.62 15.27
C PRO A 124 2.27 12.39 14.43
N LYS A 125 1.43 11.35 14.50
CA LYS A 125 1.74 10.01 14.00
C LYS A 125 1.73 9.88 12.49
N ASP A 126 0.92 10.70 11.85
CA ASP A 126 0.97 11.06 10.44
C ASP A 126 2.37 11.57 10.06
N LYS A 127 2.78 12.72 10.60
CA LYS A 127 4.05 13.39 10.23
C LYS A 127 5.29 12.54 10.57
N ALA A 128 5.23 11.78 11.66
CA ALA A 128 6.28 10.86 12.05
C ALA A 128 6.39 9.64 11.13
N LEU A 129 5.25 9.16 10.61
CA LEU A 129 5.22 8.10 9.61
C LEU A 129 5.76 8.60 8.27
N ASP A 130 5.32 9.77 7.80
CA ASP A 130 5.76 10.34 6.53
C ASP A 130 7.28 10.56 6.51
N ILE A 131 7.85 11.04 7.63
CA ILE A 131 9.30 11.09 7.83
C ILE A 131 9.94 9.69 7.78
N ALA A 132 9.37 8.71 8.49
CA ALA A 132 9.92 7.35 8.52
C ALA A 132 9.93 6.72 7.12
N LEU A 133 8.81 6.78 6.39
CA LEU A 133 8.69 6.25 5.03
C LEU A 133 9.63 6.97 4.06
N SER A 134 9.67 8.31 4.10
CA SER A 134 10.56 9.12 3.25
C SER A 134 12.04 8.78 3.47
N VAL A 135 12.51 8.74 4.72
CA VAL A 135 13.92 8.46 5.04
C VAL A 135 14.29 7.00 4.75
N ILE A 136 13.40 6.05 5.06
CA ILE A 136 13.65 4.63 4.78
C ILE A 136 13.68 4.38 3.27
N ARG A 137 12.74 4.96 2.49
CA ARG A 137 12.73 4.86 1.03
C ARG A 137 14.03 5.36 0.42
N GLN A 138 14.45 6.58 0.77
CA GLN A 138 15.69 7.19 0.27
C GLN A 138 16.93 6.32 0.59
N HIS A 139 16.96 5.68 1.77
CA HIS A 139 18.08 4.81 2.14
C HIS A 139 18.10 3.49 1.35
N LEU A 140 16.93 2.93 1.03
CA LEU A 140 16.79 1.71 0.23
C LEU A 140 17.01 1.92 -1.28
N GLU A 141 17.24 3.17 -1.72
CA GLU A 141 17.76 3.46 -3.06
C GLU A 141 19.22 3.00 -3.19
N ASP A 142 20.01 3.01 -2.12
CA ASP A 142 21.44 2.60 -2.12
C ASP A 142 21.77 1.35 -1.28
N SER A 143 20.93 0.98 -0.29
CA SER A 143 21.15 -0.19 0.59
C SER A 143 20.14 -1.34 0.38
N ASP A 144 20.61 -2.59 0.43
CA ASP A 144 19.79 -3.82 0.39
C ASP A 144 19.24 -4.23 1.79
N LEU A 145 19.38 -3.36 2.81
CA LEU A 145 18.99 -3.59 4.21
C LEU A 145 17.49 -3.90 4.40
N ASN A 146 17.16 -4.92 5.20
CA ASN A 146 15.76 -5.30 5.47
C ASN A 146 15.16 -4.50 6.64
N VAL A 147 14.46 -3.41 6.34
CA VAL A 147 13.87 -2.47 7.30
C VAL A 147 12.44 -2.87 7.70
N THR A 148 12.19 -2.93 9.01
CA THR A 148 10.89 -3.25 9.61
C THR A 148 10.36 -2.07 10.41
N LEU A 149 9.24 -1.46 10.02
CA LEU A 149 8.54 -0.48 10.88
C LEU A 149 7.52 -1.21 11.78
N VAL A 150 7.70 -1.09 13.09
CA VAL A 150 6.92 -1.77 14.12
C VAL A 150 6.00 -0.76 14.79
N VAL A 151 4.69 -0.95 14.60
CA VAL A 151 3.65 -0.06 15.14
C VAL A 151 2.92 -0.78 16.28
N PHE A 152 2.80 -0.13 17.43
CA PHE A 152 2.15 -0.70 18.62
C PHE A 152 0.73 -0.15 18.79
N GLY A 153 -0.26 -1.03 18.90
CA GLY A 153 -1.69 -0.69 19.08
C GLY A 153 -2.53 -0.72 17.79
N ARG A 154 -3.85 -0.57 17.95
CA ARG A 154 -4.83 -0.47 16.83
C ARG A 154 -5.21 0.97 16.49
N SER A 155 -5.15 1.88 17.47
CA SER A 155 -5.84 3.16 17.46
C SER A 155 -4.90 4.35 17.21
N SER A 156 -4.35 4.44 15.99
CA SER A 156 -3.79 5.69 15.42
C SER A 156 -3.13 5.46 14.07
N TYR A 157 -3.86 5.68 12.97
CA TYR A 157 -3.32 5.90 11.63
C TYR A 157 -4.27 6.90 10.94
N GLN A 158 -3.89 8.17 10.93
CA GLN A 158 -4.56 9.25 10.17
C GLN A 158 -3.57 9.74 9.12
N ILE A 159 -3.28 8.90 8.11
CA ILE A 159 -2.65 9.39 6.87
C ILE A 159 -3.54 10.53 6.36
N ALA A 160 -2.91 11.66 5.99
CA ALA A 160 -3.50 12.96 5.61
C ALA A 160 -5.04 12.94 5.52
N THR A 161 -5.74 13.56 6.47
CA THR A 161 -7.15 13.28 6.81
C THR A 161 -8.08 13.10 5.62
N GLY A 162 -8.03 14.00 4.63
CA GLY A 162 -8.83 13.89 3.40
C GLY A 162 -8.61 12.61 2.60
N LEU A 163 -7.37 12.13 2.46
CA LEU A 163 -7.07 10.86 1.76
C LEU A 163 -7.61 9.65 2.52
N SER A 164 -7.54 9.70 3.86
CA SER A 164 -8.14 8.71 4.74
C SER A 164 -9.67 8.65 4.60
N GLU A 165 -10.31 9.80 4.52
CA GLU A 165 -11.76 9.98 4.43
C GLU A 165 -12.28 9.59 3.04
N GLN A 166 -11.60 10.01 1.97
CA GLN A 166 -11.90 9.63 0.58
C GLN A 166 -11.85 8.11 0.36
N ILE A 167 -10.91 7.39 0.99
CA ILE A 167 -10.85 5.92 0.87
C ILE A 167 -11.98 5.26 1.68
N GLU A 168 -12.40 5.83 2.81
CA GLU A 168 -13.53 5.31 3.58
C GLU A 168 -14.85 5.52 2.81
N GLU A 169 -15.04 6.70 2.19
CA GLU A 169 -16.16 7.02 1.30
C GLU A 169 -16.18 6.12 0.05
N TYR A 170 -15.06 6.00 -0.68
CA TYR A 170 -14.94 5.16 -1.87
C TYR A 170 -15.15 3.66 -1.56
N ILE A 171 -14.70 3.18 -0.40
CA ILE A 171 -14.99 1.81 0.05
C ILE A 171 -16.51 1.64 0.23
N ASP A 172 -17.16 2.53 0.96
CA ASP A 172 -18.60 2.37 1.23
C ASP A 172 -19.44 2.52 -0.06
N GLU A 173 -19.11 3.44 -0.96
CA GLU A 173 -19.76 3.55 -2.29
C GLU A 173 -19.63 2.25 -3.11
N ASN A 174 -18.42 1.69 -3.25
CA ASN A 174 -18.19 0.49 -4.04
C ASN A 174 -18.83 -0.76 -3.41
N TYR A 175 -18.82 -0.89 -2.07
CA TYR A 175 -19.50 -1.99 -1.38
C TYR A 175 -21.04 -1.90 -1.51
N ILE A 176 -21.62 -0.69 -1.45
CA ILE A 176 -23.06 -0.47 -1.67
C ILE A 176 -23.42 -0.74 -3.14
N ALA A 177 -22.57 -0.36 -4.10
CA ALA A 177 -22.79 -0.61 -5.52
C ALA A 177 -22.84 -2.11 -5.83
N GLU A 178 -21.89 -2.93 -5.33
CA GLU A 178 -21.93 -4.38 -5.53
C GLU A 178 -23.11 -5.06 -4.80
N GLN A 179 -23.47 -4.65 -3.59
CA GLN A 179 -24.68 -5.19 -2.94
C GLN A 179 -25.95 -4.83 -3.74
N THR A 180 -26.06 -3.61 -4.23
CA THR A 180 -27.22 -3.19 -5.06
C THR A 180 -27.26 -3.96 -6.38
N ALA A 181 -26.10 -4.22 -7.01
CA ALA A 181 -26.01 -5.05 -8.21
C ALA A 181 -26.33 -6.54 -7.93
N ALA A 182 -25.98 -7.07 -6.76
CA ALA A 182 -26.30 -8.44 -6.36
C ALA A 182 -27.78 -8.63 -5.99
N GLU A 183 -28.40 -7.67 -5.30
CA GLU A 183 -29.82 -7.73 -4.90
C GLU A 183 -30.79 -7.41 -6.06
N TYR A 184 -30.40 -6.53 -6.99
CA TYR A 184 -31.29 -6.02 -8.06
C TYR A 184 -30.82 -6.33 -9.49
N GLY A 185 -29.67 -6.98 -9.68
CA GLY A 185 -29.17 -7.44 -10.99
C GLY A 185 -29.85 -8.71 -11.53
N GLY A 186 -30.74 -9.33 -10.75
CA GLY A 186 -31.56 -10.46 -11.20
C GLY A 186 -32.82 -10.00 -11.93
N ALA A 187 -33.02 -10.46 -13.18
CA ALA A 187 -34.22 -10.14 -13.94
C ALA A 187 -35.46 -10.86 -13.38
N GLY A 188 -36.21 -10.21 -12.48
CA GLY A 188 -37.39 -10.83 -11.86
C GLY A 188 -38.30 -9.93 -11.01
N GLY A 189 -39.26 -9.24 -11.65
CA GLY A 189 -40.57 -8.94 -11.06
C GLY A 189 -40.69 -7.82 -10.01
N LEU A 190 -40.87 -6.57 -10.47
CA LEU A 190 -41.58 -5.53 -9.72
C LEU A 190 -42.67 -4.90 -10.59
N SER A 191 -43.85 -4.66 -10.00
CA SER A 191 -45.07 -4.33 -10.75
C SER A 191 -45.02 -2.96 -11.44
N GLU A 192 -45.52 -2.93 -12.67
CA GLU A 192 -45.41 -1.81 -13.62
C GLU A 192 -46.00 -0.48 -13.08
N THR A 193 -47.02 -0.57 -12.22
CA THR A 193 -47.68 0.58 -11.57
C THR A 193 -46.75 1.38 -10.67
N MET A 194 -45.78 0.76 -10.00
CA MET A 194 -44.78 1.51 -9.21
C MET A 194 -43.74 2.20 -10.10
N ARG A 195 -43.34 1.55 -11.20
CA ARG A 195 -42.38 2.09 -12.18
C ARG A 195 -42.91 3.39 -12.81
N ARG A 196 -44.19 3.39 -13.21
CA ARG A 196 -44.88 4.57 -13.76
C ARG A 196 -45.04 5.74 -12.76
N ARG A 197 -45.04 5.48 -11.44
CA ARG A 197 -45.17 6.54 -10.42
C ARG A 197 -43.87 7.35 -10.24
N ARG A 198 -42.74 6.66 -10.04
CA ARG A 198 -41.42 7.33 -9.90
C ARG A 198 -40.93 7.99 -11.19
N LEU A 199 -41.30 7.46 -12.36
CA LEU A 199 -41.01 8.12 -13.65
C LEU A 199 -41.69 9.50 -13.72
N ARG A 200 -42.98 9.62 -13.40
CA ARG A 200 -43.72 10.90 -13.40
C ARG A 200 -43.20 11.92 -12.40
N GLU A 201 -42.60 11.48 -11.29
CA GLU A 201 -41.95 12.37 -10.33
C GLU A 201 -40.59 12.87 -10.85
N ARG A 202 -39.81 12.01 -11.55
CA ARG A 202 -38.53 12.38 -12.17
C ARG A 202 -38.68 13.24 -13.44
N GLU A 203 -39.71 12.97 -14.25
CA GLU A 203 -40.10 13.77 -15.41
C GLU A 203 -40.48 15.21 -15.02
N ARG A 204 -41.17 15.39 -13.88
CA ARG A 204 -41.50 16.73 -13.37
C ARG A 204 -40.27 17.54 -12.94
N PHE A 205 -39.21 16.88 -12.48
CA PHE A 205 -37.98 17.54 -12.08
C PHE A 205 -37.18 17.97 -13.32
N PHE A 206 -36.86 17.03 -14.22
CA PHE A 206 -36.08 17.30 -15.43
C PHE A 206 -36.83 18.13 -16.49
N GLY A 207 -38.16 17.97 -16.62
CA GLY A 207 -38.98 18.68 -17.60
C GLY A 207 -39.09 20.19 -17.39
N SER A 208 -38.62 20.70 -16.24
CA SER A 208 -38.51 22.15 -16.00
C SER A 208 -37.30 22.82 -16.69
N MET A 209 -36.36 22.02 -17.23
CA MET A 209 -35.07 22.50 -17.75
C MET A 209 -34.92 22.41 -19.28
N LEU A 210 -35.86 21.74 -19.97
CA LEU A 210 -35.80 21.47 -21.42
C LEU A 210 -37.09 21.92 -22.12
N ASN A 211 -37.45 23.21 -21.97
CA ASN A 211 -38.59 23.81 -22.67
C ASN A 211 -38.19 25.05 -23.49
N GLN A 212 -37.24 24.86 -24.40
CA GLN A 212 -37.05 25.69 -25.59
C GLN A 212 -36.87 24.75 -26.80
N VAL A 213 -37.45 25.12 -27.95
CA VAL A 213 -37.47 24.39 -29.23
C VAL A 213 -38.45 23.20 -29.31
N MET A 214 -39.71 23.53 -29.66
CA MET A 214 -40.71 22.73 -30.41
C MET A 214 -40.26 22.55 -31.89
N PRO A 215 -40.91 21.77 -32.80
CA PRO A 215 -42.23 21.07 -32.78
C PRO A 215 -42.12 19.51 -32.92
N GLU A 216 -43.16 18.65 -32.82
CA GLU A 216 -44.35 18.40 -33.70
C GLU A 216 -43.95 18.14 -35.19
N GLU A 217 -44.49 17.21 -35.99
CA GLU A 217 -45.55 16.14 -35.99
C GLU A 217 -45.18 15.16 -37.16
N THR A 218 -45.72 13.96 -37.51
CA THR A 218 -46.79 12.97 -37.16
C THR A 218 -46.32 11.60 -37.79
N ASP A 219 -47.04 10.45 -37.79
CA ASP A 219 -47.73 9.66 -36.73
C ASP A 219 -48.13 8.25 -37.31
N ASP A 220 -48.42 7.28 -36.44
CA ASP A 220 -49.16 6.00 -36.64
C ASP A 220 -48.66 4.84 -37.58
N MET A 221 -49.21 3.65 -37.28
CA MET A 221 -49.43 2.42 -38.08
C MET A 221 -48.39 1.27 -38.19
N VAL A 222 -48.56 0.32 -37.24
CA VAL A 222 -48.98 -1.10 -37.45
C VAL A 222 -48.08 -2.09 -38.25
N MET A 223 -47.71 -3.16 -37.53
CA MET A 223 -47.45 -4.58 -37.94
C MET A 223 -47.42 -4.98 -39.43
N SER A 224 -46.42 -5.78 -39.83
CA SER A 224 -46.60 -7.21 -40.22
C SER A 224 -45.30 -7.89 -40.69
N SER A 225 -45.24 -9.22 -40.52
CA SER A 225 -44.42 -10.21 -41.28
C SER A 225 -42.90 -10.16 -41.17
N ALA A 226 -42.29 -11.35 -41.11
CA ALA A 226 -40.84 -11.55 -40.98
C ALA A 226 -40.23 -12.09 -42.27
N GLU A 227 -38.94 -11.81 -42.48
CA GLU A 227 -38.05 -12.55 -43.39
C GLU A 227 -36.76 -12.95 -42.64
N PRO A 228 -36.04 -13.99 -43.08
CA PRO A 228 -35.08 -14.71 -42.21
C PRO A 228 -33.70 -14.05 -42.10
N MET A 229 -33.03 -14.31 -40.97
CA MET A 229 -31.62 -13.96 -40.75
C MET A 229 -30.70 -14.64 -41.76
N ALA A 230 -29.74 -13.89 -42.29
CA ALA A 230 -28.73 -14.38 -43.22
C ALA A 230 -27.58 -15.13 -42.50
N ASP A 231 -26.95 -16.07 -43.22
CA ASP A 231 -25.87 -16.96 -42.77
C ASP A 231 -24.60 -16.20 -42.38
N VAL A 232 -24.49 -15.77 -41.12
CA VAL A 232 -23.21 -15.40 -40.50
C VAL A 232 -22.61 -16.67 -39.89
N ARG A 233 -21.77 -17.34 -40.68
CA ARG A 233 -21.06 -18.54 -40.24
C ARG A 233 -20.10 -18.20 -39.11
N GLU A 234 -20.40 -18.69 -37.91
CA GLU A 234 -19.40 -18.83 -36.86
C GLU A 234 -18.29 -19.76 -37.36
N SER A 235 -17.13 -19.18 -37.70
CA SER A 235 -15.91 -19.95 -37.90
C SER A 235 -15.45 -20.49 -36.55
N ALA A 236 -15.94 -21.67 -36.18
CA ALA A 236 -15.54 -22.36 -34.96
C ALA A 236 -14.02 -22.56 -34.97
N MET A 237 -13.30 -21.73 -34.20
CA MET A 237 -11.86 -21.88 -33.99
C MET A 237 -11.61 -23.28 -33.45
N SER A 238 -10.66 -24.02 -34.05
CA SER A 238 -10.31 -25.32 -33.51
C SER A 238 -9.66 -25.16 -32.12
N LEU A 239 -9.65 -26.22 -31.32
CA LEU A 239 -8.96 -26.19 -30.03
C LEU A 239 -7.45 -25.91 -30.22
N GLU A 240 -6.86 -26.36 -31.33
CA GLU A 240 -5.48 -26.01 -31.69
C GLU A 240 -5.34 -24.54 -32.07
N ASP A 241 -6.27 -23.94 -32.83
CA ASP A 241 -6.25 -22.50 -33.13
C ASP A 241 -6.42 -21.65 -31.86
N ALA A 242 -7.26 -22.09 -30.91
CA ALA A 242 -7.47 -21.41 -29.64
C ALA A 242 -6.24 -21.51 -28.71
N VAL A 243 -5.52 -22.63 -28.74
CA VAL A 243 -4.26 -22.82 -27.99
C VAL A 243 -3.09 -22.09 -28.68
N ASN A 244 -3.04 -22.08 -30.01
CA ASN A 244 -2.00 -21.37 -30.77
C ASN A 244 -2.20 -19.83 -30.74
N ASN A 245 -3.42 -19.35 -30.52
CA ASN A 245 -3.72 -17.95 -30.22
C ASN A 245 -3.84 -17.66 -28.71
N LEU A 246 -3.12 -18.42 -27.86
CA LEU A 246 -2.94 -18.04 -26.46
C LEU A 246 -2.36 -16.63 -26.35
N GLY A 247 -3.00 -15.80 -25.53
CA GLY A 247 -2.58 -14.43 -25.30
C GLY A 247 -1.16 -14.31 -24.74
N GLU A 248 -0.58 -13.12 -24.90
CA GLU A 248 0.74 -12.77 -24.37
C GLU A 248 0.89 -13.14 -22.88
N SER A 249 1.90 -13.96 -22.55
CA SER A 249 2.12 -14.41 -21.18
C SER A 249 2.48 -13.25 -20.26
N PHE A 250 2.11 -13.36 -18.98
CA PHE A 250 2.42 -12.37 -17.93
C PHE A 250 3.85 -11.83 -17.99
N GLN A 251 4.86 -12.71 -18.15
CA GLN A 251 6.25 -12.28 -18.22
C GLN A 251 6.54 -11.40 -19.45
N LYS A 252 6.05 -11.79 -20.62
CA LYS A 252 6.28 -11.06 -21.88
C LYS A 252 5.59 -9.68 -21.83
N ARG A 253 4.36 -9.64 -21.33
CA ARG A 253 3.60 -8.40 -21.09
C ARG A 253 4.31 -7.47 -20.09
N LEU A 254 4.77 -8.02 -18.95
CA LEU A 254 5.49 -7.25 -17.93
C LEU A 254 6.78 -6.65 -18.50
N LEU A 255 7.59 -7.44 -19.22
CA LEU A 255 8.84 -6.98 -19.81
C LEU A 255 8.58 -5.91 -20.89
N ARG A 256 7.56 -6.09 -21.74
CA ARG A 256 7.16 -5.07 -22.72
C ARG A 256 6.75 -3.76 -22.03
N MET A 257 5.94 -3.83 -20.96
CA MET A 257 5.53 -2.65 -20.18
C MET A 257 6.70 -1.95 -19.47
N ILE A 258 7.76 -2.67 -19.10
CA ILE A 258 9.02 -2.11 -18.57
C ILE A 258 9.77 -1.34 -19.68
N ASP A 259 9.97 -1.99 -20.83
CA ASP A 259 10.71 -1.44 -21.97
C ASP A 259 9.99 -0.22 -22.57
N GLU A 260 8.65 -0.27 -22.73
CA GLU A 260 7.78 0.85 -23.14
C GLU A 260 7.94 2.10 -22.26
N ARG A 261 8.28 1.90 -20.98
CA ARG A 261 8.43 2.96 -19.97
C ARG A 261 9.89 3.37 -19.73
N GLY A 262 10.83 2.74 -20.43
CA GLY A 262 12.27 3.01 -20.32
C GLY A 262 12.88 2.72 -18.93
N MET A 263 12.19 1.96 -18.08
CA MET A 263 12.66 1.66 -16.73
C MET A 263 13.69 0.53 -16.72
N THR A 264 14.62 0.57 -15.77
CA THR A 264 15.62 -0.50 -15.61
C THR A 264 15.17 -1.55 -14.58
N ASP A 265 15.59 -2.82 -14.74
CA ASP A 265 15.29 -3.88 -13.76
C ASP A 265 15.55 -3.47 -12.29
N PRO A 266 16.70 -2.83 -11.94
CA PRO A 266 16.94 -2.35 -10.57
C PRO A 266 15.98 -1.27 -10.10
N GLU A 267 15.54 -0.39 -10.99
CA GLU A 267 14.52 0.60 -10.67
C GLU A 267 13.18 -0.09 -10.39
N VAL A 268 12.73 -0.98 -11.28
CA VAL A 268 11.42 -1.64 -11.18
C VAL A 268 11.28 -2.44 -9.88
N TYR A 269 12.25 -3.29 -9.51
CA TYR A 269 12.12 -4.07 -8.29
C TYR A 269 12.26 -3.23 -7.01
N LYS A 270 13.09 -2.17 -7.01
CA LYS A 270 13.18 -1.24 -5.86
C LYS A 270 11.87 -0.47 -5.68
N ARG A 271 11.33 0.13 -6.75
CA ARG A 271 10.03 0.81 -6.75
C ARG A 271 8.86 -0.10 -6.34
N ALA A 272 8.95 -1.40 -6.62
CA ALA A 272 7.94 -2.39 -6.23
C ALA A 272 8.10 -2.96 -4.81
N ASN A 273 9.14 -2.56 -4.04
CA ASN A 273 9.50 -3.23 -2.77
C ASN A 273 9.73 -4.76 -2.94
N VAL A 274 10.17 -5.18 -4.12
CA VAL A 274 10.42 -6.58 -4.49
C VAL A 274 11.88 -6.94 -4.26
N ASP A 275 12.12 -8.19 -3.83
CA ASP A 275 13.48 -8.71 -3.66
C ASP A 275 14.13 -9.00 -5.03
N ARG A 276 15.40 -8.62 -5.21
CA ARG A 276 16.16 -8.81 -6.47
C ARG A 276 16.16 -10.26 -6.97
N LYS A 277 16.21 -11.26 -6.08
CA LYS A 277 16.17 -12.69 -6.43
C LYS A 277 14.77 -13.12 -6.85
N LEU A 278 13.72 -12.55 -6.23
CA LEU A 278 12.33 -12.75 -6.66
C LEU A 278 12.07 -12.14 -8.04
N PHE A 279 12.55 -10.92 -8.29
CA PHE A 279 12.44 -10.29 -9.62
C PHE A 279 13.24 -11.05 -10.68
N SER A 280 14.47 -11.48 -10.36
CA SER A 280 15.26 -12.35 -11.23
C SER A 280 14.52 -13.64 -11.58
N LYS A 281 13.83 -14.27 -10.62
CA LYS A 281 12.96 -15.43 -10.91
C LYS A 281 11.81 -15.10 -11.87
N ILE A 282 11.18 -13.93 -11.72
CA ILE A 282 10.13 -13.48 -12.66
C ILE A 282 10.71 -13.31 -14.07
N ARG A 283 11.90 -12.70 -14.21
CA ARG A 283 12.55 -12.49 -15.52
C ARG A 283 13.13 -13.77 -16.15
N CYS A 284 13.48 -14.79 -15.37
CA CYS A 284 14.16 -16.01 -15.85
C CYS A 284 13.29 -17.26 -15.93
N SER A 285 11.96 -17.17 -15.79
CA SER A 285 11.06 -18.33 -15.85
C SER A 285 9.70 -17.96 -16.45
N GLU A 286 9.46 -18.34 -17.71
CA GLU A 286 8.22 -17.96 -18.44
C GLU A 286 6.95 -18.43 -17.73
N ASP A 287 6.96 -19.63 -17.12
CA ASP A 287 5.84 -20.20 -16.38
C ASP A 287 5.67 -19.65 -14.95
N TYR A 288 6.58 -18.81 -14.46
CA TYR A 288 6.54 -18.37 -13.06
C TYR A 288 5.62 -17.17 -12.85
N ILE A 289 4.35 -17.48 -12.53
CA ILE A 289 3.37 -16.49 -12.07
C ILE A 289 3.65 -16.13 -10.59
N PRO A 290 4.03 -14.88 -10.26
CA PRO A 290 4.16 -14.44 -8.87
C PRO A 290 2.80 -14.18 -8.22
N LYS A 291 2.77 -13.98 -6.90
CA LYS A 291 1.51 -13.72 -6.18
C LYS A 291 0.89 -12.38 -6.62
N LYS A 292 -0.44 -12.30 -6.64
CA LYS A 292 -1.22 -11.08 -6.95
C LYS A 292 -0.64 -9.80 -6.33
N LYS A 293 -0.31 -9.82 -5.03
CA LYS A 293 0.26 -8.66 -4.30
C LYS A 293 1.62 -8.18 -4.82
N THR A 294 2.37 -9.04 -5.50
CA THR A 294 3.64 -8.73 -6.17
C THR A 294 3.39 -8.17 -7.58
N ILE A 295 2.39 -8.70 -8.29
CA ILE A 295 1.96 -8.17 -9.60
C ILE A 295 1.40 -6.75 -9.46
N VAL A 296 0.54 -6.51 -8.47
CA VAL A 296 0.05 -5.17 -8.14
C VAL A 296 1.20 -4.24 -7.71
N ALA A 297 2.19 -4.72 -6.97
CA ALA A 297 3.37 -3.92 -6.63
C ALA A 297 4.20 -3.51 -7.86
N LEU A 298 4.31 -4.39 -8.86
CA LEU A 298 4.94 -4.10 -10.14
C LEU A 298 4.12 -3.11 -10.98
N ALA A 299 2.79 -3.24 -10.98
CA ALA A 299 1.88 -2.31 -11.66
C ALA A 299 2.01 -0.88 -11.09
N ILE A 300 2.03 -0.75 -9.76
CA ILE A 300 2.28 0.50 -9.03
C ILE A 300 3.66 1.06 -9.37
N ALA A 301 4.71 0.23 -9.32
CA ALA A 301 6.08 0.64 -9.63
C ALA A 301 6.22 1.22 -11.06
N LEU A 302 5.52 0.61 -12.02
CA LEU A 302 5.48 1.01 -13.44
C LEU A 302 4.53 2.19 -13.72
N LYS A 303 3.77 2.67 -12.75
CA LYS A 303 2.68 3.64 -12.97
C LYS A 303 1.70 3.17 -14.06
N LEU A 304 1.22 1.93 -13.93
CA LEU A 304 0.11 1.45 -14.74
C LEU A 304 -1.18 2.14 -14.29
N ASN A 305 -2.00 2.58 -15.23
CA ASN A 305 -3.38 2.98 -14.92
C ASN A 305 -4.20 1.73 -14.51
N LEU A 306 -5.46 1.93 -14.12
CA LEU A 306 -6.32 0.84 -13.65
C LEU A 306 -6.56 -0.25 -14.73
N ASP A 307 -6.70 0.12 -15.99
CA ASP A 307 -6.95 -0.81 -17.10
C ASP A 307 -5.67 -1.53 -17.53
N ASP A 308 -4.53 -0.83 -17.67
CA ASP A 308 -3.19 -1.46 -17.81
C ASP A 308 -2.95 -2.51 -16.69
N THR A 309 -3.38 -2.20 -15.47
CA THR A 309 -3.24 -3.09 -14.30
C THR A 309 -4.18 -4.30 -14.38
N ARG A 310 -5.42 -4.10 -14.83
CA ARG A 310 -6.36 -5.20 -15.13
C ARG A 310 -5.79 -6.11 -16.22
N ASP A 311 -5.23 -5.54 -17.28
CA ASP A 311 -4.63 -6.27 -18.40
C ASP A 311 -3.36 -7.04 -18.02
N LEU A 312 -2.55 -6.51 -17.11
CA LEU A 312 -1.39 -7.21 -16.55
C LEU A 312 -1.82 -8.35 -15.61
N LEU A 313 -2.86 -8.16 -14.79
CA LEU A 313 -3.40 -9.21 -13.93
C LEU A 313 -4.10 -10.33 -14.74
N ALA A 314 -4.83 -9.98 -15.80
CA ALA A 314 -5.51 -10.93 -16.68
C ALA A 314 -4.54 -11.90 -17.36
N SER A 315 -3.38 -11.40 -17.83
CA SER A 315 -2.29 -12.23 -18.39
C SER A 315 -1.65 -13.21 -17.39
N ALA A 316 -1.94 -13.06 -16.09
CA ALA A 316 -1.56 -13.96 -15.01
C ALA A 316 -2.74 -14.81 -14.46
N GLY A 317 -3.93 -14.74 -15.08
CA GLY A 317 -5.14 -15.43 -14.61
C GLY A 317 -5.76 -14.81 -13.34
N LEU A 318 -5.59 -13.51 -13.12
CA LEU A 318 -6.01 -12.78 -11.92
C LEU A 318 -6.86 -11.55 -12.28
N ALA A 319 -7.61 -11.04 -11.30
CA ALA A 319 -8.39 -9.80 -11.41
C ALA A 319 -8.42 -9.05 -10.07
N LEU A 320 -8.70 -7.75 -10.09
CA LEU A 320 -9.14 -6.98 -8.92
C LEU A 320 -10.65 -7.22 -8.70
N THR A 321 -11.11 -7.36 -7.46
CA THR A 321 -12.54 -7.58 -7.13
C THR A 321 -12.98 -6.68 -5.98
N ASN A 322 -14.14 -6.03 -6.06
CA ASN A 322 -14.48 -4.97 -5.09
C ASN A 322 -14.93 -5.54 -3.73
N ASN A 323 -15.38 -6.79 -3.69
CA ASN A 323 -15.52 -7.58 -2.45
C ASN A 323 -14.19 -7.73 -1.64
N SER A 324 -13.03 -7.46 -2.24
CA SER A 324 -11.73 -7.46 -1.56
C SER A 324 -11.30 -6.04 -1.15
N LYS A 325 -11.33 -5.71 0.15
CA LYS A 325 -10.88 -4.39 0.65
C LYS A 325 -9.46 -4.02 0.22
N SER A 326 -8.54 -4.98 0.08
CA SER A 326 -7.20 -4.70 -0.43
C SER A 326 -7.19 -4.31 -1.90
N ASP A 327 -8.10 -4.86 -2.71
CA ASP A 327 -8.22 -4.53 -4.12
C ASP A 327 -8.90 -3.17 -4.32
N VAL A 328 -9.95 -2.86 -3.53
CA VAL A 328 -10.62 -1.55 -3.56
C VAL A 328 -9.65 -0.41 -3.22
N ILE A 329 -8.83 -0.58 -2.17
CA ILE A 329 -7.78 0.38 -1.82
C ILE A 329 -6.75 0.51 -2.95
N VAL A 330 -6.41 -0.59 -3.63
CA VAL A 330 -5.51 -0.57 -4.79
C VAL A 330 -6.14 0.17 -5.98
N SER A 331 -7.40 -0.11 -6.32
CA SER A 331 -8.12 0.59 -7.40
C SER A 331 -8.16 2.09 -7.15
N PHE A 332 -8.54 2.51 -5.93
CA PHE A 332 -8.50 3.91 -5.52
C PHE A 332 -7.11 4.54 -5.71
N CYS A 333 -6.05 3.84 -5.30
CA CYS A 333 -4.68 4.34 -5.45
C CYS A 333 -4.28 4.52 -6.91
N LEU A 334 -4.71 3.61 -7.80
CA LEU A 334 -4.45 3.69 -9.25
C LEU A 334 -5.29 4.78 -9.93
N GLU A 335 -6.51 5.04 -9.45
CA GLU A 335 -7.40 6.11 -9.94
C GLU A 335 -6.98 7.51 -9.48
N ASN A 336 -6.21 7.61 -8.38
CA ASN A 336 -5.72 8.87 -7.80
C ASN A 336 -4.19 9.07 -8.01
N ASP A 337 -3.58 8.35 -8.97
CA ASP A 337 -2.15 8.40 -9.31
C ASP A 337 -1.15 8.14 -8.15
N ILE A 338 -1.59 7.41 -7.11
CA ILE A 338 -0.81 7.08 -5.90
C ILE A 338 0.13 5.90 -6.17
N TYR A 339 1.17 6.16 -6.97
CA TYR A 339 2.13 5.14 -7.40
C TYR A 339 3.30 4.89 -6.44
N ASP A 340 3.19 5.31 -5.17
CA ASP A 340 4.24 5.09 -4.18
C ASP A 340 3.96 3.86 -3.30
N ILE A 341 4.78 2.82 -3.47
CA ILE A 341 4.57 1.54 -2.79
C ILE A 341 4.66 1.63 -1.26
N PHE A 342 5.30 2.65 -0.69
CA PHE A 342 5.37 2.85 0.76
C PHE A 342 4.07 3.47 1.28
N GLU A 343 3.50 4.41 0.53
CA GLU A 343 2.23 5.07 0.83
C GLU A 343 1.04 4.10 0.67
N VAL A 344 0.97 3.37 -0.45
CA VAL A 344 -0.06 2.33 -0.66
C VAL A 344 0.03 1.25 0.43
N ASN A 345 1.25 0.87 0.85
CA ASN A 345 1.42 -0.05 1.98
C ASN A 345 1.01 0.54 3.32
N ALA A 346 1.19 1.85 3.54
CA ALA A 346 0.73 2.52 4.73
C ALA A 346 -0.81 2.60 4.79
N LEU A 347 -1.47 2.85 3.66
CA LEU A 347 -2.93 2.82 3.51
C LEU A 347 -3.49 1.41 3.75
N LEU A 348 -2.98 0.38 3.05
CA LEU A 348 -3.36 -1.02 3.29
C LEU A 348 -3.16 -1.41 4.77
N PHE A 349 -2.03 -1.00 5.36
CA PHE A 349 -1.74 -1.24 6.77
C PHE A 349 -2.71 -0.51 7.73
N LYS A 350 -3.18 0.71 7.42
CA LYS A 350 -4.25 1.39 8.19
C LYS A 350 -5.48 0.50 8.26
N PHE A 351 -5.99 0.11 7.08
CA PHE A 351 -7.22 -0.69 6.92
C PHE A 351 -7.06 -2.17 7.26
N GLY A 352 -5.91 -2.57 7.84
CA GLY A 352 -5.65 -3.93 8.32
C GLY A 352 -5.45 -4.96 7.20
N GLN A 353 -5.21 -4.51 5.97
CA GLN A 353 -5.00 -5.34 4.80
C GLN A 353 -3.53 -5.78 4.67
N PRO A 354 -3.24 -6.87 3.92
CA PRO A 354 -1.87 -7.31 3.66
C PRO A 354 -1.10 -6.30 2.80
N THR A 355 0.19 -6.11 3.09
CA THR A 355 1.08 -5.26 2.30
C THR A 355 1.56 -5.92 1.00
N LEU A 356 1.76 -5.09 -0.02
CA LEU A 356 2.29 -5.39 -1.35
C LEU A 356 3.82 -5.59 -1.34
N GLY A 357 4.34 -6.27 -2.37
CA GLY A 357 5.73 -6.71 -2.50
C GLY A 357 5.88 -8.22 -2.46
#